data_AF-A0A3A9HED7-F1
#
_entry.id   AF-A0A3A9HED7-F1
#
_cell.length_a   1.000
_cell.length_b   1.000
_cell.length_c   1.000
_cell.angle_alpha   90.00
_cell.angle_beta   90.00
_cell.angle_gamma   90.00
#
_symmetry.space_group_name_H-M   'P 1'
#
loop_
_entity.id
_entity.type
_entity.pdbx_description
1 polymer ?
#
loop_
_entity_poly.entity_id
_entity_poly.type
_entity_poly.pdbx_seq_one_letter_code
_entity_poly.pdbx_strand_id
1 'polypeptide(L)' 'MVQEDMTLDELKQITIDYYVNLQRIKKADTGNNPELEYQLKVYKNKLASLGIPSEEYEM' A
#
# COMPACT_ATOMS: atom_id res chain seq x y z
N MET A 1 1.44 14.07 -24.78
CA MET A 1 1.75 13.29 -23.58
C MET A 1 0.55 12.40 -23.35
N VAL A 2 0.64 11.11 -23.66
CA VAL A 2 -0.45 10.18 -23.38
C VAL A 2 -0.30 9.84 -21.91
N GLN A 3 -1.21 10.37 -21.09
CA GLN A 3 -1.40 9.85 -19.75
C GLN A 3 -1.95 8.43 -19.98
N GLU A 4 -1.09 7.42 -19.88
CA GLU A 4 -1.52 6.03 -20.00
C GLU A 4 -2.61 5.82 -18.95
N ASP A 5 -3.84 5.59 -19.41
CA ASP A 5 -4.95 5.20 -18.56
C ASP A 5 -4.58 3.84 -17.95
N MET A 6 -3.93 3.91 -16.80
CA MET A 6 -3.52 2.74 -16.02
C MET A 6 -4.77 1.92 -15.73
N THR A 7 -4.76 0.65 -16.10
CA THR A 7 -5.93 -0.20 -15.93
C THR A 7 -6.21 -0.38 -14.44
N LEU A 8 -7.46 -0.68 -14.09
CA LEU A 8 -7.85 -0.93 -12.71
C LEU A 8 -7.03 -2.07 -12.09
N ASP A 9 -6.68 -3.08 -12.88
CA ASP A 9 -5.90 -4.24 -12.42
C ASP A 9 -4.43 -3.86 -12.17
N GLU A 10 -3.82 -3.04 -13.03
CA GLU A 10 -2.47 -2.50 -12.78
C GLU A 10 -2.45 -1.61 -11.53
N LEU A 11 -3.46 -0.75 -11.35
CA LEU A 11 -3.59 0.07 -10.15
C LEU A 11 -3.67 -0.79 -8.88
N LYS A 12 -4.44 -1.88 -8.92
CA LYS A 12 -4.55 -2.84 -7.81
C LYS A 12 -3.22 -3.49 -7.50
N GLN A 13 -2.53 -4.05 -8.50
CA GLN A 13 -1.22 -4.69 -8.31
C GLN A 13 -0.21 -3.70 -7.71
N ILE A 14 -0.08 -2.52 -8.28
CA ILE A 14 0.82 -1.47 -7.79
C ILE A 14 0.49 -1.10 -6.34
N THR A 15 -0.80 -0.94 -6.00
CA THR A 15 -1.21 -0.58 -4.65
C THR A 15 -0.88 -1.68 -3.64
N ILE A 16 -1.04 -2.95 -4.01
CA ILE A 16 -0.65 -4.11 -3.19
C ILE A 16 0.87 -4.14 -2.99
N ASP A 17 1.64 -4.03 -4.07
CA ASP A 17 3.11 -4.07 -4.02
C ASP A 17 3.68 -2.99 -3.10
N TYR A 18 3.15 -1.76 -3.20
CA TYR A 18 3.53 -0.68 -2.29
C TYR A 18 3.18 -0.98 -0.84
N TYR A 19 1.97 -1.50 -0.57
CA TYR A 19 1.57 -1.83 0.79
C TYR A 19 2.43 -2.93 1.40
N VAL A 20 2.73 -3.99 0.66
CA VAL A 20 3.64 -5.07 1.09
C VAL A 20 5.04 -4.51 1.38
N ASN A 21 5.55 -3.60 0.55
CA ASN A 21 6.83 -2.97 0.81
C ASN A 21 6.83 -2.13 2.10
N LEU A 22 5.77 -1.36 2.36
CA LEU A 22 5.62 -0.62 3.62
C LEU A 22 5.57 -1.56 4.83
N GLN A 23 4.89 -2.70 4.71
CA GLN A 23 4.85 -3.73 5.76
C GLN A 23 6.23 -4.33 6.04
N ARG A 24 7.03 -4.59 4.99
CA ARG A 24 8.43 -5.03 5.13
C ARG A 24 9.30 -3.99 5.82
N ILE A 25 9.12 -2.71 5.48
CA ILE A 25 9.83 -1.61 6.14
C ILE A 25 9.42 -1.54 7.61
N LYS A 26 8.12 -1.58 7.93
CA LYS A 26 7.62 -1.55 9.31
C LYS A 26 8.17 -2.69 10.15
N LYS A 27 8.29 -3.88 9.58
CA LYS A 27 8.89 -5.03 10.26
C LYS A 27 10.39 -4.86 10.54
N ALA A 28 11.11 -4.16 9.66
CA ALA A 28 12.54 -3.90 9.80
C ALA A 28 12.84 -2.64 10.64
N ASP A 29 11.89 -1.70 10.71
CA ASP A 29 12.02 -0.45 11.46
C ASP A 29 11.85 -0.72 12.96
N THR A 30 12.94 -0.62 13.71
CA THR A 30 12.93 -0.77 15.17
C THR A 30 12.65 0.54 15.90
N GLY A 31 12.42 1.64 15.17
CA GLY A 31 12.17 2.98 15.70
C GLY A 31 10.69 3.38 15.66
N ASN A 32 10.39 4.55 16.21
CA ASN A 32 9.08 5.19 16.03
C ASN A 32 9.12 6.04 14.76
N ASN A 33 8.36 5.63 13.74
CA ASN A 33 8.30 6.30 12.45
C ASN A 33 6.86 6.73 12.10
N PRO A 34 6.44 7.93 12.52
CA PRO A 34 5.07 8.40 12.32
C PRO A 34 4.70 8.59 10.84
N GLU A 35 5.69 8.86 9.97
CA GLU A 35 5.46 8.94 8.52
C GLU A 35 5.12 7.56 7.96
N LEU A 36 5.83 6.51 8.38
CA LEU A 36 5.53 5.14 7.97
C LEU A 36 4.12 4.71 8.39
N GLU A 37 3.72 5.02 9.62
CA GLU A 37 2.36 4.75 10.11
C GLU A 37 1.29 5.51 9.30
N TYR A 38 1.58 6.76 8.92
CA TYR A 38 0.69 7.54 8.06
C TYR A 38 0.56 6.91 6.65
N GLN A 39 1.68 6.53 6.03
CA GLN A 39 1.69 5.89 4.72
C GLN A 39 0.91 4.57 4.73
N LEU A 40 1.10 3.75 5.77
CA LEU A 40 0.34 2.51 5.96
C LEU A 40 -1.16 2.76 6.07
N LYS A 41 -1.58 3.77 6.84
CA LYS A 41 -3.00 4.17 6.94
C LYS A 41 -3.57 4.60 5.59
N VAL A 42 -2.81 5.39 4.82
CA VAL A 42 -3.24 5.85 3.49
C VAL A 42 -3.42 4.66 2.54
N TYR A 43 -2.45 3.74 2.48
CA TYR A 43 -2.52 2.59 1.59
C TYR A 43 -3.59 1.58 2.02
N LYS A 44 -3.83 1.40 3.32
CA LYS A 44 -4.96 0.61 3.83
C LYS A 44 -6.30 1.14 3.32
N ASN A 45 -6.50 2.47 3.34
CA ASN A 45 -7.71 3.10 2.79
C ASN A 45 -7.80 2.95 1.26
N LYS A 46 -6.68 3.04 0.54
CA LYS A 46 -6.66 2.84 -0.92
C LYS A 46 -7.04 1.40 -1.29
N LEU A 47 -6.47 0.41 -0.60
CA LEU A 47 -6.83 -1.00 -0.79
C LEU A 47 -8.32 -1.24 -0.55
N ALA A 48 -8.86 -0.72 0.57
CA ALA A 48 -10.28 -0.80 0.87
C ALA A 48 -11.15 -0.17 -0.24
N SER A 49 -10.75 0.98 -0.79
CA SER A 49 -11.47 1.64 -1.90
C SER A 49 -11.44 0.83 -3.21
N LEU A 50 -10.44 -0.04 -3.38
CA LEU A 50 -10.30 -0.95 -4.52
C LEU A 50 -10.95 -2.32 -4.27
N GLY A 51 -11.58 -2.52 -3.10
CA GLY A 51 -12.18 -3.79 -2.68
C GLY A 51 -11.16 -4.87 -2.33
N ILE A 52 -9.92 -4.48 -1.97
CA ILE A 52 -8.85 -5.40 -1.59
C ILE A 52 -8.74 -5.40 -0.05
N PRO A 53 -8.85 -6.56 0.62
CA PRO A 53 -8.65 -6.66 2.06
C PRO A 53 -7.16 -6.50 2.39
N SER A 54 -6.82 -5.48 3.18
CA SER A 54 -5.42 -5.22 3.59
C SER A 54 -4.87 -6.28 4.54
N GLU A 55 -5.74 -6.94 5.30
CA GLU A 55 -5.41 -7.91 6.36
C GLU A 55 -4.62 -9.10 5.82
N GLU A 56 -4.80 -9.46 4.53
CA GLU A 56 -4.07 -10.54 3.87
C GLU A 56 -2.57 -10.23 3.66
N TYR A 57 -2.20 -8.96 3.74
CA TYR A 57 -0.85 -8.46 3.46
C TYR A 57 -0.15 -7.88 4.69
N GLU A 58 -0.81 -7.90 5.86
CA GLU A 58 -0.22 -7.45 7.12
C GLU A 58 0.84 -8.46 7.64
N MET A 59 1.92 -7.98 8.27
CA MET A 59 3.14 -8.76 8.62
C MET A 59 3.60 -8.51 10.05
#